data_AF-A0A938D1I1-F1
#
_entry.id   AF-A0A938D1I1-F1
#
_cell.length_a   1.000
_cell.length_b   1.000
_cell.length_c   1.000
_cell.angle_alpha   90.00
_cell.angle_beta   90.00
_cell.angle_gamma   90.00
#
_symmetry.space_group_name_H-M   'P 1'
#
loop_
_entity.id
_entity.type
_entity.pdbx_description
1 polymer ?
#
loop_
_entity_poly.entity_id
_entity_poly.type
_entity_poly.pdbx_seq_one_letter_code
_entity_poly.pdbx_strand_id
1 'polypeptide(L)'
;MSLRSLALAALVPLAACGGVGSGSAPMQLYPLQGPIAAADPTLVIEAMARNTEGTSGPLTFRLPGKVKCEGTWSSLTPRTVSNTAGLSLTWRKTGGELGASKATVAGVNTGEIYAVCADGTRVQGTFVIGSGTVSGSGNATDTKGNVYKLLF
;
A
#
# COMPACT_ATOMS: atom_id res chain seq x y z
N MET A 1 -1.01 -24.87 62.14
CA MET A 1 -2.34 -24.81 61.48
C MET A 1 -2.28 -23.64 60.49
N SER A 2 -2.11 -23.94 59.19
CA SER A 2 -3.18 -23.92 58.16
C SER A 2 -3.31 -22.52 57.54
N LEU A 3 -3.39 -22.26 56.23
CA LEU A 3 -3.44 -22.97 54.95
C LEU A 3 -2.83 -21.96 53.93
N ARG A 4 -1.93 -22.34 53.04
CA ARG A 4 -2.24 -22.82 51.68
C ARG A 4 -3.16 -21.87 50.86
N SER A 5 -2.55 -21.35 49.80
CA SER A 5 -3.04 -21.44 48.42
C SER A 5 -3.83 -20.27 47.82
N LEU A 6 -3.25 -19.77 46.71
CA LEU A 6 -3.90 -19.51 45.42
C LEU A 6 -5.01 -18.44 45.35
N ALA A 7 -4.64 -17.25 44.86
CA ALA A 7 -5.50 -16.42 44.00
C ALA A 7 -4.56 -15.60 43.09
N LEU A 8 -4.13 -16.11 41.93
CA LEU A 8 -4.85 -16.20 40.65
C LEU A 8 -4.99 -14.84 39.94
N ALA A 9 -4.52 -14.86 38.69
CA ALA A 9 -5.00 -14.08 37.54
C ALA A 9 -4.46 -12.66 37.31
N ALA A 10 -3.42 -12.62 36.48
CA ALA A 10 -3.49 -11.99 35.15
C ALA A 10 -3.91 -10.52 35.07
N LEU A 11 -2.93 -9.63 35.16
CA LEU A 11 -2.95 -8.34 34.47
C LEU A 11 -2.01 -8.43 33.27
N VAL A 12 -2.47 -9.10 32.21
CA VAL A 12 -1.93 -8.89 30.87
C VAL A 12 -2.45 -7.53 30.43
N PRO A 13 -1.60 -6.51 30.21
CA PRO A 13 -2.08 -5.31 29.57
C PRO A 13 -2.53 -5.71 28.17
N LEU A 14 -3.79 -5.42 27.85
CA LEU A 14 -4.29 -5.45 26.49
C LEU A 14 -3.40 -4.51 25.66
N ALA A 15 -2.36 -5.04 25.03
CA ALA A 15 -1.71 -4.44 23.87
C ALA A 15 -2.64 -4.60 22.65
N ALA A 16 -3.89 -4.16 22.79
CA ALA A 16 -4.81 -3.92 21.69
C ALA A 16 -4.57 -2.50 21.18
N CYS A 17 -3.42 -2.30 20.53
CA CYS A 17 -3.10 -1.10 19.75
C CYS A 17 -2.25 -1.52 18.54
N GLY A 18 -2.77 -2.45 17.74
CA GLY A 18 -2.26 -2.77 16.41
C GLY A 18 -3.12 -2.10 15.33
N GLY A 19 -3.62 -0.90 15.60
CA GLY A 19 -4.42 -0.10 14.67
C GLY A 19 -3.56 0.93 13.96
N VAL A 20 -2.70 0.51 13.02
CA VAL A 20 -2.25 1.33 11.89
C VAL A 20 -1.95 0.36 10.76
N GLY A 21 -2.78 0.34 9.71
CA GLY A 21 -2.56 -0.47 8.52
C GLY A 21 -1.16 -0.21 7.97
N SER A 22 -0.26 -1.19 8.12
CA SER A 22 1.12 -1.13 7.64
C SER A 22 1.33 -2.10 6.48
N GLY A 23 0.35 -2.20 5.58
CA GLY A 23 0.58 -2.81 4.28
C GLY A 23 1.74 -2.11 3.57
N SER A 24 2.81 -2.85 3.33
CA SER A 24 3.90 -2.47 2.44
C SER A 24 3.97 -3.47 1.31
N ALA A 25 4.11 -2.99 0.07
CA ALA A 25 4.26 -3.86 -1.08
C ALA A 25 5.43 -3.39 -1.96
N PRO A 26 6.23 -4.35 -2.46
CA PRO A 26 7.29 -4.04 -3.39
C PRO A 26 6.71 -3.66 -4.76
N MET A 27 7.25 -2.61 -5.35
CA MET A 27 7.10 -2.23 -6.75
C MET A 27 8.44 -2.48 -7.44
N GLN A 28 8.42 -2.94 -8.67
CA GLN A 28 9.62 -3.20 -9.46
C GLN A 28 9.63 -2.29 -10.69
N LEU A 29 10.74 -1.58 -10.88
CA LEU A 29 10.98 -0.72 -12.04
C LEU A 29 12.02 -1.38 -12.94
N TYR A 30 11.60 -1.77 -14.13
CA TYR A 30 12.44 -2.39 -15.15
C TYR A 30 12.82 -1.36 -16.20
N PRO A 31 14.11 -1.04 -16.38
CA PRO A 31 14.55 -0.06 -17.37
C PRO A 31 14.32 -0.63 -18.78
N LEU A 32 13.51 0.07 -19.58
CA LEU A 32 13.24 -0.27 -20.98
C LEU A 32 14.08 0.57 -21.94
N GLN A 33 14.32 1.84 -21.59
CA GLN A 33 15.06 2.79 -22.43
C GLN A 33 15.84 3.78 -21.56
N GLY A 34 16.85 4.42 -22.15
CA GLY A 34 17.69 5.43 -21.52
C GLY A 34 19.06 4.91 -21.04
N PRO A 35 19.89 5.79 -20.43
CA PRO A 35 21.23 5.43 -19.99
C PRO A 35 21.32 4.21 -19.08
N ILE A 36 20.32 3.99 -18.22
CA ILE A 36 20.28 2.83 -17.32
C ILE A 36 20.04 1.53 -18.10
N ALA A 37 19.08 1.52 -19.02
CA ALA A 37 18.79 0.36 -19.86
C ALA A 37 19.96 0.03 -20.81
N ALA A 38 20.66 1.05 -21.30
CA ALA A 38 21.83 0.89 -22.16
C ALA A 38 23.05 0.33 -21.43
N ALA A 39 23.19 0.64 -20.14
CA ALA A 39 24.27 0.13 -19.31
C ALA A 39 24.00 -1.30 -18.83
N ASP A 40 22.80 -1.55 -18.30
CA ASP A 40 22.36 -2.88 -17.85
C ASP A 40 20.82 -3.01 -17.96
N PRO A 41 20.31 -3.71 -18.98
CA PRO A 41 18.87 -3.93 -19.16
C PRO A 41 18.29 -5.00 -18.21
N THR A 42 19.13 -5.76 -17.50
CA THR A 42 18.69 -6.82 -16.57
C THR A 42 18.42 -6.30 -15.17
N LEU A 43 18.80 -5.05 -14.91
CA LEU A 43 18.66 -4.42 -13.62
C LEU A 43 17.18 -4.29 -13.22
N VAL A 44 16.86 -4.67 -11.98
CA VAL A 44 15.55 -4.44 -11.37
C VAL A 44 15.71 -3.43 -10.24
N ILE A 45 15.02 -2.30 -10.34
CA ILE A 45 15.00 -1.28 -9.29
C ILE A 45 13.80 -1.57 -8.39
N GLU A 46 14.07 -2.00 -7.16
CA GLU A 46 13.03 -2.25 -6.16
C GLU A 46 12.63 -0.96 -5.46
N ALA A 47 11.33 -0.68 -5.49
CA ALA A 47 10.68 0.41 -4.79
C ALA A 47 9.72 -0.12 -3.73
N MET A 48 9.66 0.56 -2.60
CA MET A 48 8.82 0.17 -1.47
C MET A 48 7.68 1.17 -1.31
N ALA A 49 6.46 0.71 -1.60
CA ALA A 49 5.24 1.47 -1.34
C ALA A 49 4.74 1.13 0.07
N ARG A 50 4.42 2.15 0.87
CA ARG A 50 3.78 1.97 2.19
C ARG A 50 2.36 2.49 2.17
N ASN A 51 1.56 2.09 3.17
CA ASN A 51 0.14 2.43 3.29
C ASN A 51 -0.71 1.89 2.13
N THR A 52 -0.40 0.68 1.63
CA THR A 52 -1.06 0.07 0.46
C THR A 52 -2.53 -0.29 0.70
N GLU A 53 -2.96 -0.32 1.96
CA GLU A 53 -4.36 -0.40 2.36
C GLU A 53 -5.10 0.93 2.22
N GLY A 54 -4.41 2.03 1.90
CA GLY A 54 -4.97 3.34 1.61
C GLY A 54 -5.16 3.58 0.11
N THR A 55 -5.33 4.86 -0.25
CA THR A 55 -5.35 5.34 -1.64
C THR A 55 -4.09 6.13 -2.00
N SER A 56 -3.18 6.32 -1.04
CA SER A 56 -1.92 7.03 -1.23
C SER A 56 -0.95 6.72 -0.10
N GLY A 57 0.35 6.82 -0.37
CA GLY A 57 1.36 6.65 0.64
C GLY A 57 2.77 7.00 0.17
N PRO A 58 3.76 6.92 1.07
CA PRO A 58 5.14 7.20 0.70
C PRO A 58 5.71 6.04 -0.15
N LEU A 59 6.58 6.42 -1.07
CA LEU A 59 7.33 5.55 -1.97
C LEU A 59 8.82 5.82 -1.79
N THR A 60 9.62 4.77 -1.61
CA THR A 60 11.07 4.90 -1.44
C THR A 60 11.83 3.87 -2.26
N PHE A 61 12.89 4.28 -2.96
CA PHE A 61 13.73 3.38 -3.75
C PHE A 61 15.14 3.94 -3.95
N ARG A 62 16.00 3.19 -4.64
CA ARG A 62 17.34 3.64 -5.03
C ARG A 62 17.60 3.40 -6.52
N LEU A 63 18.08 4.43 -7.21
CA LEU A 63 18.59 4.30 -8.57
C LEU A 63 20.02 3.74 -8.59
N PRO A 64 20.50 3.23 -9.74
CA PRO A 64 21.91 2.90 -9.97
C PRO A 64 22.84 4.02 -9.50
N GLY A 65 23.95 3.64 -8.87
CA GLY A 65 24.82 4.60 -8.17
C GLY A 65 24.38 4.91 -6.74
N LYS A 66 23.39 4.17 -6.19
CA LYS A 66 22.89 4.26 -4.81
C LYS A 66 22.21 5.59 -4.49
N VAL A 67 21.71 6.30 -5.50
CA VAL A 67 20.97 7.55 -5.31
C VAL A 67 19.61 7.23 -4.70
N LYS A 68 19.35 7.76 -3.49
CA LYS A 68 18.07 7.57 -2.80
C LYS A 68 17.00 8.43 -3.44
N CYS A 69 15.83 7.85 -3.66
CA CYS A 69 14.64 8.53 -4.15
C CYS A 69 13.49 8.36 -3.17
N GLU A 70 12.83 9.47 -2.88
CA GLU A 70 11.68 9.54 -1.99
C GLU A 70 10.54 10.25 -2.69
N GLY A 71 9.33 9.74 -2.49
CA GLY A 71 8.16 10.20 -3.21
C GLY A 71 6.87 9.70 -2.62
N THR A 72 5.83 9.82 -3.43
CA THR A 72 4.48 9.40 -3.11
C THR A 72 3.91 8.59 -4.25
N TRP A 73 3.11 7.58 -3.89
CA TRP A 73 2.22 6.91 -4.81
C TRP A 73 0.78 7.26 -4.42
N SER A 74 -0.12 7.26 -5.40
CA SER A 74 -1.56 7.42 -5.18
C SER A 74 -2.35 6.60 -6.20
N SER A 75 -3.51 6.10 -5.82
CA SER A 75 -4.44 5.35 -6.67
C SER A 75 -5.85 5.88 -6.49
N LEU A 76 -6.53 6.13 -7.62
CA LEU A 76 -7.94 6.43 -7.66
C LEU A 76 -8.73 5.12 -7.52
N THR A 77 -8.84 4.62 -6.29
CA THR A 77 -9.66 3.45 -5.98
C THR A 77 -11.04 3.91 -5.48
N PRO A 78 -12.12 3.79 -6.28
CA PRO A 78 -13.45 4.10 -5.80
C PRO A 78 -13.84 3.09 -4.72
N ARG A 79 -13.99 3.56 -3.47
CA ARG A 79 -14.54 2.74 -2.39
C ARG A 79 -16.03 3.01 -2.29
N THR A 80 -16.86 2.02 -2.61
CA THR A 80 -18.26 2.03 -2.18
C THR A 80 -18.31 1.62 -0.72
N VAL A 81 -18.47 2.59 0.18
CA VAL A 81 -18.79 2.33 1.58
C VAL A 81 -20.29 2.08 1.66
N SER A 82 -20.68 0.82 1.65
CA SER A 82 -22.07 0.42 1.92
C SER A 82 -22.29 0.49 3.43
N ASN A 83 -22.76 1.63 3.93
CA ASN A 83 -23.29 1.72 5.28
C ASN A 83 -24.69 1.10 5.30
N THR A 84 -24.80 -0.20 5.56
CA THR A 84 -26.09 -0.84 5.74
C THR A 84 -26.61 -0.46 7.14
N ALA A 85 -27.41 0.60 7.24
CA ALA A 85 -28.18 0.90 8.45
C ALA A 85 -29.36 -0.08 8.54
N GLY A 86 -29.09 -1.32 8.99
CA GLY A 86 -30.12 -2.31 9.26
C GLY A 86 -30.82 -2.00 10.59
N LEU A 87 -31.92 -1.24 10.55
CA LEU A 87 -32.82 -1.12 11.70
C LEU A 87 -33.64 -2.42 11.83
N SER A 88 -33.12 -3.40 12.56
CA SER A 88 -33.87 -4.62 12.89
C SER A 88 -34.95 -4.29 13.93
N LEU A 89 -36.18 -4.05 13.48
CA LEU A 89 -37.36 -4.08 14.34
C LEU A 89 -37.86 -5.54 14.49
N THR A 90 -37.06 -6.39 15.14
CA THR A 90 -37.57 -7.64 15.73
C THR A 90 -37.38 -7.61 17.23
N TRP A 91 -38.50 -7.58 17.94
CA TRP A 91 -38.69 -7.34 19.38
C TRP A 91 -38.01 -8.34 20.34
N ARG A 92 -37.02 -9.16 19.92
CA ARG A 92 -36.51 -10.25 20.76
C ARG A 92 -35.03 -10.62 20.71
N LYS A 93 -34.14 -9.81 20.12
CA LYS A 93 -32.69 -9.96 20.34
C LYS A 93 -31.96 -8.61 20.31
N THR A 94 -31.62 -8.10 21.48
CA THR A 94 -30.71 -6.97 21.69
C THR A 94 -29.28 -7.40 21.34
N GLY A 95 -28.81 -6.99 20.17
CA GLY A 95 -27.44 -7.24 19.70
C GLY A 95 -27.29 -6.79 18.26
N GLY A 96 -27.42 -5.48 18.02
CA GLY A 96 -27.21 -4.90 16.69
C GLY A 96 -25.73 -4.98 16.33
N GLU A 97 -25.39 -5.85 15.39
CA GLU A 97 -24.05 -5.95 14.82
C GLU A 97 -23.89 -4.87 13.74
N LEU A 98 -23.22 -3.77 14.10
CA LEU A 98 -22.82 -2.72 13.15
C LEU A 98 -21.65 -3.25 12.31
N GLY A 99 -21.94 -4.00 11.25
CA GLY A 99 -20.95 -4.43 10.27
C GLY A 99 -20.70 -3.36 9.20
N ALA A 100 -19.58 -2.63 9.31
CA ALA A 100 -19.11 -1.79 8.21
C ALA A 100 -18.48 -2.68 7.12
N SER A 101 -19.24 -3.03 6.09
CA SER A 101 -18.73 -3.80 4.95
C SER A 101 -18.11 -2.85 3.92
N LYS A 102 -16.79 -2.92 3.75
CA LYS A 102 -16.08 -2.27 2.64
C LYS A 102 -16.09 -3.24 1.46
N ALA A 103 -16.87 -2.96 0.43
CA ALA A 103 -16.85 -3.72 -0.82
C ALA A 103 -16.06 -2.95 -1.87
N THR A 104 -15.09 -3.61 -2.50
CA THR A 104 -14.34 -3.06 -3.63
C THR A 104 -15.17 -3.25 -4.90
N VAL A 105 -15.45 -2.17 -5.64
CA VAL A 105 -16.15 -2.22 -6.92
C VAL A 105 -15.22 -2.86 -7.96
N ALA A 106 -15.71 -3.84 -8.72
CA ALA A 106 -14.96 -4.41 -9.85
C ALA A 106 -14.59 -3.30 -10.85
N GLY A 107 -13.29 -3.13 -11.13
CA GLY A 107 -12.79 -2.05 -11.96
C GLY A 107 -11.26 -2.05 -12.05
N VAL A 108 -10.72 -1.32 -13.01
CA VAL A 108 -9.28 -1.02 -13.10
C VAL A 108 -9.05 0.32 -12.40
N ASN A 109 -8.22 0.34 -11.36
CA ASN A 109 -7.89 1.56 -10.64
C ASN A 109 -6.61 2.14 -11.24
N THR A 110 -6.66 3.39 -11.66
CA THR A 110 -5.47 4.11 -12.15
C THR A 110 -4.78 4.80 -10.98
N GLY A 111 -3.46 4.69 -10.93
CA GLY A 111 -2.63 5.38 -9.97
C GLY A 111 -1.44 6.06 -10.62
N GLU A 112 -0.78 6.89 -9.82
CA GLU A 112 0.36 7.71 -10.19
C GLU A 112 1.46 7.56 -9.14
N ILE A 113 2.71 7.59 -9.60
CA ILE A 113 3.88 7.73 -8.75
C ILE A 113 4.61 9.03 -9.09
N TYR A 114 5.14 9.66 -8.06
CA TYR A 114 6.04 10.81 -8.21
C TYR A 114 7.09 10.74 -7.12
N ALA A 115 8.37 10.77 -7.50
CA ALA A 115 9.49 10.74 -6.58
C ALA A 115 10.62 11.66 -7.03
N VAL A 116 11.35 12.18 -6.05
CA VAL A 116 12.53 13.01 -6.25
C VAL A 116 13.72 12.32 -5.61
N CYS A 117 14.78 12.20 -6.40
CA CYS A 117 16.05 11.62 -6.00
C CYS A 117 16.99 12.67 -5.42
N ALA A 118 17.93 12.24 -4.59
CA ALA A 118 18.90 13.12 -3.92
C ALA A 118 19.78 13.92 -4.91
N ASP A 119 19.92 13.45 -6.16
CA ASP A 119 20.64 14.13 -7.23
C ASP A 119 19.75 15.07 -8.06
N GLY A 120 18.51 15.31 -7.63
CA GLY A 120 17.52 16.14 -8.32
C GLY A 120 16.78 15.43 -9.46
N THR A 121 17.08 14.15 -9.74
CA THR A 121 16.33 13.37 -10.73
C THR A 121 14.89 13.19 -10.25
N ARG A 122 13.91 13.51 -11.11
CA ARG A 122 12.50 13.25 -10.80
C ARG A 122 12.05 12.03 -11.56
N VAL A 123 11.37 11.12 -10.89
CA VAL A 123 10.77 9.90 -11.47
C VAL A 123 9.26 10.02 -11.31
N GLN A 124 8.54 9.98 -12.42
CA GLN A 124 7.08 10.10 -12.44
C GLN A 124 6.47 9.07 -13.37
N GLY A 125 5.27 8.60 -13.08
CA GLY A 125 4.67 7.55 -13.88
C GLY A 125 3.25 7.22 -13.47
N THR A 126 2.59 6.44 -14.30
CA THR A 126 1.22 5.99 -14.08
C THR A 126 1.18 4.47 -14.07
N PHE A 127 0.33 3.90 -13.22
CA PHE A 127 0.11 2.47 -13.14
C PHE A 127 -1.38 2.16 -13.06
N VAL A 128 -1.74 0.92 -13.34
CA VAL A 128 -3.09 0.39 -13.17
C VAL A 128 -3.05 -0.82 -12.25
N ILE A 129 -4.00 -0.90 -11.32
CA ILE A 129 -4.16 -2.01 -10.38
C ILE A 129 -5.54 -2.64 -10.61
N GLY A 130 -5.61 -3.97 -10.57
CA GLY A 130 -6.88 -4.68 -10.54
C GLY A 130 -7.68 -4.36 -9.28
N SER A 131 -9.01 -4.30 -9.38
CA SER A 131 -9.86 -4.17 -8.20
C SER A 131 -9.66 -5.35 -7.24
N GLY A 132 -9.37 -5.04 -5.98
CA GLY A 132 -9.19 -6.04 -4.93
C GLY A 132 -7.85 -6.79 -4.99
N THR A 133 -6.96 -6.45 -5.92
CA THR A 133 -5.60 -7.02 -5.99
C THR A 133 -4.56 -6.01 -5.57
N VAL A 134 -3.39 -6.52 -5.17
CA VAL A 134 -2.16 -5.74 -5.03
C VAL A 134 -1.26 -5.93 -6.25
N SER A 135 -1.83 -6.31 -7.40
CA SER A 135 -1.07 -6.58 -8.63
C SER A 135 -1.43 -5.58 -9.71
N GLY A 136 -0.42 -5.02 -10.36
CA GLY A 136 -0.57 -3.93 -11.31
C GLY A 136 0.59 -3.80 -12.27
N SER A 137 0.39 -2.97 -13.29
CA SER A 137 1.44 -2.62 -14.24
C SER A 137 1.34 -1.17 -14.67
N GLY A 138 2.46 -0.57 -15.06
CA GLY A 138 2.53 0.82 -15.43
C GLY A 138 3.80 1.18 -16.17
N ASN A 139 3.96 2.47 -16.41
CA ASN A 139 5.18 3.04 -16.96
C ASN A 139 5.60 4.24 -16.12
N ALA A 140 6.90 4.42 -15.97
CA ALA A 140 7.49 5.58 -15.34
C ALA A 140 8.62 6.12 -16.20
N THR A 141 8.88 7.42 -16.07
CA THR A 141 9.94 8.12 -16.77
C THR A 141 10.70 8.99 -15.79
N ASP A 142 11.98 9.20 -16.04
CA ASP A 142 12.76 10.16 -15.28
C ASP A 142 13.27 11.34 -16.11
N THR A 143 13.75 12.37 -15.42
CA THR A 143 14.32 13.59 -16.05
C THR A 143 15.63 13.36 -16.79
N LYS A 144 16.25 12.18 -16.64
CA LYS A 144 17.47 11.79 -17.35
C LYS A 144 17.15 11.01 -18.64
N GLY A 145 15.87 10.89 -18.99
CA GLY A 145 15.41 10.22 -20.21
C GLY A 145 15.33 8.70 -20.08
N ASN A 146 15.36 8.14 -18.87
CA ASN A 146 15.07 6.73 -18.69
C ASN A 146 13.56 6.48 -18.69
N VAL A 147 13.18 5.35 -19.28
CA VAL A 147 11.81 4.84 -19.28
C VAL A 147 11.82 3.49 -18.59
N TYR A 148 10.89 3.30 -17.66
CA TYR A 148 10.76 2.11 -16.85
C TYR A 148 9.38 1.49 -17.02
N LYS A 149 9.34 0.16 -17.07
CA LYS A 149 8.12 -0.60 -16.82
C LYS A 149 7.97 -0.81 -15.32
N LEU A 150 6.85 -0.38 -14.78
CA LEU A 150 6.50 -0.57 -13.38
C LEU A 150 5.65 -1.84 -13.26
N LEU A 151 6.05 -2.75 -12.39
CA LEU A 151 5.26 -3.91 -11.98
C LEU A 151 5.01 -3.86 -10.48
N PHE A 152 3.81 -4.27 -10.07
CA PHE A 152 3.35 -4.33 -8.69
C PHE A 152 2.71 -5.69 -8.44
#